data_AF-A0A946HWC5-F1
#
_entry.id   AF-A0A946HWC5-F1
#
_cell.length_a   1.000
_cell.length_b   1.000
_cell.length_c   1.000
_cell.angle_alpha   90.00
_cell.angle_beta   90.00
_cell.angle_gamma   90.00
#
_symmetry.space_group_name_H-M   'P 1'
#
loop_
_entity.id
_entity.type
_entity.pdbx_description
1 polymer ?
#
loop_
_entity_poly.entity_id
_entity_poly.type
_entity_poly.pdbx_seq_one_letter_code
_entity_poly.pdbx_strand_id
1 'polypeptide(L)'
;MAVYTEIDDDELRSFVAEYDIGTVTGCKGIAEGVENTNYLLQTDRGSFILTIYEKRVDPNDLPFFLGLLDHLANRGVPCPPTIHGRDGIALRQVAGKPAAVVTFLQGIWPKRPNATHCAEVGAALARMHLAGQDFAQTRHNALSLDGWA
;
A
#
# COMPACT_ATOMS: atom_id res chain seq x y z
N MET A 1 -6.36 16.84 6.29
CA MET A 1 -7.35 15.80 6.63
C MET A 1 -7.33 14.80 5.49
N ALA A 2 -6.86 13.58 5.73
CA ALA A 2 -6.62 12.58 4.68
C ALA A 2 -7.44 11.29 4.84
N VAL A 3 -8.48 11.35 5.65
CA VAL A 3 -9.50 10.30 5.70
C VAL A 3 -10.69 10.85 4.94
N TYR A 4 -10.83 10.43 3.69
CA TYR A 4 -11.90 10.86 2.79
C TYR A 4 -13.10 9.90 2.84
N THR A 5 -12.86 8.66 3.26
CA THR A 5 -13.86 7.60 3.35
C THR A 5 -13.87 7.04 4.76
N GLU A 6 -14.96 7.25 5.49
CA GLU A 6 -15.19 6.56 6.76
C GLU A 6 -15.75 5.16 6.49
N ILE A 7 -15.32 4.18 7.29
CA ILE A 7 -15.78 2.79 7.22
C ILE A 7 -16.50 2.49 8.53
N ASP A 8 -17.69 1.91 8.44
CA ASP A 8 -18.41 1.42 9.62
C ASP A 8 -17.71 0.19 10.22
N ASP A 9 -17.87 0.00 11.54
CA ASP A 9 -17.23 -1.10 12.27
C ASP A 9 -17.63 -2.49 11.73
N ASP A 10 -18.90 -2.69 11.35
CA ASP A 10 -19.38 -3.99 10.88
C ASP A 10 -18.92 -4.26 9.45
N GLU A 11 -18.85 -3.22 8.61
CA GLU A 11 -18.28 -3.31 7.27
C GLU A 11 -16.77 -3.62 7.34
N LEU A 12 -16.03 -2.94 8.21
CA LEU A 12 -14.60 -3.19 8.42
C LEU A 12 -14.34 -4.62 8.91
N ARG A 13 -15.12 -5.11 9.88
CA ARG A 13 -15.00 -6.49 10.37
C ARG A 13 -15.27 -7.51 9.27
N SER A 14 -16.31 -7.28 8.47
CA SER A 14 -16.66 -8.15 7.34
C SER A 14 -15.54 -8.19 6.31
N PHE A 15 -14.99 -7.03 5.94
CA PHE A 15 -13.85 -6.91 5.03
C PHE A 15 -12.59 -7.62 5.57
N VAL A 16 -12.25 -7.42 6.85
CA VAL A 16 -11.05 -8.05 7.44
C VAL A 16 -11.20 -9.56 7.57
N ALA A 17 -12.41 -10.08 7.77
CA ALA A 17 -12.67 -11.52 7.85
C ALA A 17 -12.30 -12.29 6.57
N GLU A 18 -12.25 -11.60 5.43
CA GLU A 18 -11.79 -12.15 4.14
C GLU A 18 -10.29 -12.46 4.12
N TYR A 19 -9.52 -11.96 5.07
CA TYR A 19 -8.07 -12.17 5.20
C TYR A 19 -7.73 -13.12 6.35
N ASP A 20 -6.51 -13.66 6.35
CA ASP A 20 -5.98 -14.47 7.46
C ASP A 20 -5.11 -13.67 8.45
N ILE A 21 -5.54 -12.44 8.75
CA ILE A 21 -4.82 -11.51 9.62
C ILE A 21 -5.40 -11.41 11.04
N GLY A 22 -6.33 -12.30 11.40
CA GLY A 22 -6.92 -12.35 12.74
C GLY A 22 -8.09 -11.39 12.93
N THR A 23 -8.40 -11.04 14.18
CA THR A 23 -9.54 -10.18 14.55
C THR A 23 -9.10 -8.75 14.81
N VAL A 24 -9.83 -7.78 14.25
CA VAL A 24 -9.57 -6.35 14.46
C VAL A 24 -9.76 -5.98 15.92
N THR A 25 -8.71 -5.42 16.53
CA THR A 25 -8.71 -4.88 17.90
C THR A 25 -8.69 -3.36 17.91
N GLY A 26 -8.29 -2.74 16.79
CA GLY A 26 -8.32 -1.28 16.63
C GLY A 26 -8.17 -0.87 15.16
N CYS A 27 -8.76 0.28 14.83
CA CYS A 27 -8.65 0.90 13.52
C CYS A 27 -8.47 2.40 13.70
N LYS A 28 -7.41 2.96 13.12
CA LYS A 28 -7.12 4.39 13.24
C LYS A 28 -6.80 5.00 11.89
N GLY A 29 -7.59 5.99 11.48
CA GLY A 29 -7.32 6.77 10.27
C GLY A 29 -6.00 7.54 10.36
N ILE A 30 -5.25 7.55 9.26
CA ILE A 30 -3.97 8.24 9.11
C ILE A 30 -4.22 9.53 8.33
N ALA A 31 -4.16 10.67 9.02
CA ALA A 31 -4.54 11.97 8.47
C ALA A 31 -3.47 12.64 7.58
N GLU A 32 -2.31 12.00 7.37
CA GLU A 32 -1.16 12.55 6.63
C GLU A 32 -1.10 12.15 5.14
N GLY A 33 -2.09 11.40 4.64
CA GLY A 33 -2.22 11.09 3.21
C GLY A 33 -2.57 12.32 2.34
N VAL A 34 -2.30 12.24 1.04
CA VAL A 34 -2.67 13.30 0.08
C VAL A 34 -3.84 12.86 -0.80
N GLU A 35 -3.87 11.58 -1.18
CA GLU A 35 -4.77 11.11 -2.24
C GLU A 35 -5.62 9.91 -1.84
N ASN A 36 -5.13 9.05 -0.94
CA ASN A 36 -5.84 7.84 -0.52
C ASN A 36 -6.21 7.91 0.96
N THR A 37 -7.33 7.29 1.31
CA THR A 37 -7.67 7.07 2.70
C THR A 37 -6.84 5.91 3.24
N ASN A 38 -6.09 6.13 4.32
CA ASN A 38 -5.26 5.11 4.93
C ASN A 38 -5.67 4.88 6.39
N TYR A 39 -5.76 3.62 6.79
CA TYR A 39 -6.06 3.19 8.14
C TYR A 39 -4.95 2.29 8.67
N LEU A 40 -4.48 2.56 9.89
CA LEU A 40 -3.73 1.60 10.68
C LEU A 40 -4.71 0.60 11.29
N LEU A 41 -4.63 -0.65 10.85
CA LEU A 41 -5.36 -1.77 11.43
C LEU A 41 -4.50 -2.48 12.45
N GLN A 42 -5.03 -2.63 13.66
CA GLN A 42 -4.46 -3.47 14.70
C GLN A 42 -5.31 -4.72 14.82
N THR A 43 -4.67 -5.89 14.77
CA THR A 43 -5.30 -7.18 15.00
C THR A 43 -4.58 -7.94 16.11
N ASP A 44 -5.15 -9.07 16.52
CA ASP A 44 -4.49 -10.02 17.44
C ASP A 44 -3.28 -10.75 16.82
N ARG A 45 -3.06 -10.64 15.49
CA ARG A 45 -1.91 -11.22 14.78
C ARG A 45 -0.87 -10.21 14.32
N GLY A 46 -1.15 -8.91 14.40
CA GLY A 46 -0.20 -7.88 14.04
C GLY A 46 -0.83 -6.55 13.64
N SER A 47 -0.01 -5.69 13.05
CA SER A 47 -0.42 -4.39 12.52
C SER A 47 -0.33 -4.38 11.01
N PHE A 48 -1.32 -3.77 10.37
CA PHE A 48 -1.47 -3.69 8.92
C PHE A 48 -1.90 -2.29 8.50
N ILE A 49 -1.70 -1.95 7.23
CA ILE A 49 -2.24 -0.74 6.64
C ILE A 49 -3.34 -1.13 5.66
N LEU A 50 -4.55 -0.61 5.89
CA LEU A 50 -5.62 -0.62 4.92
C LEU A 50 -5.55 0.67 4.11
N THR A 51 -5.43 0.55 2.79
CA THR A 51 -5.52 1.68 1.87
C THR A 51 -6.80 1.55 1.05
N ILE A 52 -7.66 2.56 1.13
CA ILE A 52 -8.80 2.74 0.23
C ILE A 52 -8.38 3.71 -0.88
N TYR A 53 -8.45 3.24 -2.12
CA TYR A 53 -8.06 4.02 -3.28
C TYR A 53 -9.18 4.97 -3.66
N GLU A 54 -8.86 6.27 -3.64
CA GLU A 54 -9.80 7.32 -4.02
C GLU A 54 -9.76 7.59 -5.54
N LYS A 55 -10.62 8.50 -6.01
CA LYS A 55 -10.87 8.76 -7.44
C LYS A 55 -9.66 9.11 -8.31
N ARG A 56 -8.51 9.46 -7.74
CA ARG A 56 -7.31 9.82 -8.51
C ARG A 56 -6.53 8.61 -9.01
N VAL A 57 -6.84 7.41 -8.53
CA VAL A 57 -6.20 6.18 -8.98
C VAL A 57 -7.13 5.46 -9.95
N ASP A 58 -6.66 5.18 -11.16
CA ASP A 58 -7.36 4.28 -12.08
C ASP A 58 -7.34 2.87 -11.49
N PRO A 59 -8.51 2.25 -11.21
CA PRO A 59 -8.57 0.88 -10.69
C PRO A 59 -7.85 -0.14 -11.58
N ASN A 60 -7.72 0.11 -12.88
CA ASN A 60 -7.01 -0.77 -13.82
C ASN A 60 -5.50 -0.78 -13.60
N ASP A 61 -4.95 0.25 -12.93
CA ASP A 61 -3.53 0.32 -12.60
C ASP A 61 -3.19 -0.38 -11.27
N LEU A 62 -4.19 -0.64 -10.42
CA LEU A 62 -3.98 -1.26 -9.11
C LEU A 62 -3.29 -2.63 -9.16
N PRO A 63 -3.63 -3.53 -10.10
CA PRO A 63 -2.89 -4.79 -10.25
C PRO A 63 -1.40 -4.60 -10.52
N PHE A 64 -1.01 -3.57 -11.27
CA PHE A 64 0.39 -3.24 -11.52
C PHE A 64 1.09 -2.82 -10.23
N PHE A 65 0.49 -1.90 -9.46
CA PHE A 65 1.10 -1.40 -8.22
C PHE A 65 1.27 -2.48 -7.16
N LEU A 66 0.21 -3.26 -6.90
CA LEU A 66 0.23 -4.33 -5.91
C LEU A 66 1.18 -5.46 -6.34
N GLY A 67 1.11 -5.86 -7.62
CA GLY A 67 2.01 -6.88 -8.16
C GLY A 67 3.48 -6.46 -8.11
N LEU A 68 3.78 -5.17 -8.31
CA LEU A 68 5.14 -4.64 -8.18
C LEU A 68 5.63 -4.70 -6.72
N LEU A 69 4.78 -4.34 -5.75
CA LEU A 69 5.13 -4.46 -4.33
C LEU A 69 5.48 -5.90 -3.96
N ASP A 70 4.67 -6.87 -4.36
CA ASP A 70 4.92 -8.29 -4.09
C ASP A 70 6.18 -8.80 -4.79
N HIS A 71 6.39 -8.39 -6.04
CA HIS A 71 7.58 -8.73 -6.82
C HIS A 71 8.88 -8.23 -6.17
N LEU A 72 8.88 -6.99 -5.68
CA LEU A 72 10.01 -6.36 -5.00
C LEU A 72 10.24 -6.99 -3.62
N ALA A 73 9.19 -7.23 -2.84
CA ALA A 73 9.27 -7.88 -1.54
C ALA A 73 9.87 -9.30 -1.65
N ASN A 74 9.43 -10.08 -2.65
CA ASN A 74 9.96 -11.42 -2.93
C ASN A 74 11.45 -11.41 -3.34
N ARG A 75 11.99 -10.26 -3.77
CA ARG A 75 13.41 -10.05 -4.07
C ARG A 75 14.18 -9.38 -2.93
N GLY A 76 13.58 -9.30 -1.74
CA GLY A 76 14.23 -8.78 -0.54
C GLY A 76 14.30 -7.26 -0.45
N VAL A 77 13.57 -6.53 -1.30
CA VAL A 77 13.42 -5.08 -1.13
C VAL A 77 12.55 -4.81 0.10
N PRO A 78 12.95 -3.93 1.02
CA PRO A 78 12.18 -3.61 2.23
C PRO A 78 11.01 -2.67 1.90
N CYS A 79 10.03 -3.19 1.17
CA CYS A 79 8.74 -2.56 0.88
C CYS A 79 7.61 -3.36 1.57
N PRO A 80 6.41 -2.79 1.75
CA PRO A 80 5.32 -3.51 2.40
C PRO A 80 4.72 -4.53 1.41
N PRO A 81 4.88 -5.85 1.61
CA PRO A 81 4.15 -6.84 0.82
C PRO A 81 2.63 -6.70 1.00
N THR A 82 1.90 -7.07 -0.04
CA THR A 82 0.45 -7.07 -0.04
C THR A 82 -0.06 -8.28 0.75
N ILE A 83 -1.12 -8.06 1.53
CA ILE A 83 -1.85 -9.16 2.18
C ILE A 83 -2.92 -9.63 1.22
N HIS A 84 -2.79 -10.87 0.78
CA HIS A 84 -3.82 -11.54 -0.01
C HIS A 84 -4.88 -12.10 0.92
N GLY A 85 -6.15 -11.99 0.54
CA GLY A 85 -7.18 -12.67 1.31
C GLY A 85 -7.17 -14.17 1.07
N ARG A 86 -8.12 -14.86 1.71
CA ARG A 86 -8.18 -16.33 1.74
C ARG A 86 -8.39 -16.98 0.37
N ASP A 87 -8.90 -16.22 -0.59
CA ASP A 87 -9.08 -16.62 -2.00
C ASP A 87 -7.83 -16.34 -2.88
N GLY A 88 -6.76 -15.78 -2.31
CA GLY A 88 -5.53 -15.39 -3.02
C GLY A 88 -5.58 -14.01 -3.70
N ILE A 89 -6.70 -13.30 -3.64
CA ILE A 89 -6.88 -11.98 -4.26
C ILE A 89 -6.53 -10.89 -3.24
N ALA A 90 -5.67 -9.96 -3.66
CA ALA A 90 -5.24 -8.82 -2.85
C ALA A 90 -6.19 -7.62 -2.94
N LEU A 91 -6.65 -7.29 -4.15
CA LEU A 91 -7.54 -6.16 -4.38
C LEU A 91 -8.99 -6.55 -4.06
N ARG A 92 -9.61 -5.81 -3.14
CA ARG A 92 -11.00 -6.01 -2.71
C ARG A 92 -11.76 -4.69 -2.76
N GLN A 93 -13.00 -4.69 -2.28
CA GLN A 93 -13.78 -3.47 -2.11
C GLN A 93 -14.24 -3.29 -0.67
N VAL A 94 -14.24 -2.05 -0.20
CA VAL A 94 -14.84 -1.63 1.07
C VAL A 94 -15.39 -0.22 0.88
N ALA A 95 -16.53 0.10 1.49
CA ALA A 95 -17.25 1.36 1.31
C ALA A 95 -17.50 1.69 -0.18
N GLY A 96 -17.71 0.66 -1.01
CA GLY A 96 -17.91 0.78 -2.46
C GLY A 96 -16.68 1.22 -3.26
N LYS A 97 -15.47 1.16 -2.67
CA LYS A 97 -14.22 1.60 -3.30
C LYS A 97 -13.18 0.48 -3.31
N PRO A 98 -12.27 0.45 -4.31
CA PRO A 98 -11.15 -0.49 -4.30
C PRO A 98 -10.27 -0.27 -3.07
N ALA A 99 -9.83 -1.37 -2.45
CA ALA A 99 -8.98 -1.33 -1.28
C ALA A 99 -8.04 -2.53 -1.24
N ALA A 100 -6.89 -2.32 -0.59
CA ALA A 100 -5.90 -3.35 -0.34
C ALA A 100 -5.36 -3.22 1.08
N VAL A 101 -4.92 -4.36 1.63
CA VAL A 101 -4.22 -4.42 2.91
C VAL A 101 -2.76 -4.75 2.63
N VAL A 102 -1.84 -4.03 3.27
CA VAL A 102 -0.39 -4.30 3.22
C VAL A 102 0.18 -4.44 4.63
N THR A 103 1.34 -5.07 4.77
CA THR A 103 2.00 -5.16 6.08
C THR A 103 2.42 -3.78 6.58
N PHE A 104 2.38 -3.59 7.90
CA PHE A 104 2.96 -2.41 8.53
C PHE A 104 4.50 -2.48 8.54
N LEU A 105 5.17 -1.45 8.02
CA LEU A 105 6.62 -1.30 8.14
C LEU A 105 6.96 -0.48 9.39
N GLN A 106 7.84 -1.04 10.23
CA GLN A 106 8.38 -0.34 11.39
C GLN A 106 9.35 0.75 10.96
N GLY A 107 9.33 1.87 11.68
CA GLY A 107 10.24 3.00 11.47
C GLY A 107 9.50 4.33 11.36
N ILE A 108 10.29 5.38 11.12
CA ILE A 108 9.81 6.74 10.94
C ILE A 108 10.55 7.38 9.76
N TRP A 109 9.89 8.29 9.06
CA TRP A 109 10.57 9.10 8.05
C TRP A 109 11.31 10.27 8.74
N PRO A 110 12.60 10.51 8.42
CA PRO A 110 13.36 11.58 9.05
C PRO A 110 12.87 12.96 8.58
N LYS A 111 12.43 13.81 9.51
CA LYS A 111 12.00 15.19 9.21
C LYS A 111 13.12 16.10 8.71
N ARG A 112 14.38 15.74 9.01
CA ARG A 112 15.59 16.47 8.60
C ARG A 112 16.59 15.45 8.03
N PRO A 113 16.51 15.10 6.74
CA PRO A 113 17.45 14.18 6.12
C PRO A 113 18.87 14.77 6.13
N ASN A 114 19.88 13.91 6.15
CA ASN A 114 21.29 14.28 6.11
C ASN A 114 22.00 13.49 4.99
N ALA A 115 23.29 13.76 4.76
CA ALA A 115 24.04 13.12 3.68
C ALA A 115 24.06 11.58 3.77
N THR A 116 24.13 11.02 4.98
CA THR A 116 24.05 9.56 5.20
C THR A 116 22.68 9.02 4.78
N HIS A 117 21.58 9.67 5.16
CA HIS A 117 20.24 9.27 4.71
C HIS A 117 20.13 9.31 3.18
N CYS A 118 20.70 10.32 2.51
CA CYS A 118 20.70 10.39 1.05
C CYS A 118 21.47 9.23 0.40
N ALA A 119 22.63 8.86 0.97
CA ALA A 119 23.40 7.72 0.49
C ALA A 119 22.62 6.40 0.64
N GLU A 120 21.96 6.19 1.77
CA GLU A 120 21.11 5.01 2.00
C GLU A 120 19.91 4.95 1.05
N VAL A 121 19.26 6.10 0.79
CA VAL A 121 18.18 6.19 -0.22
C VAL A 121 18.70 5.83 -1.60
N GLY A 122 19.88 6.32 -2.00
CA GLY A 122 20.50 5.97 -3.28
C GLY A 122 20.78 4.47 -3.42
N ALA A 123 21.33 3.86 -2.36
CA ALA A 123 21.57 2.42 -2.33
C ALA A 123 20.26 1.61 -2.38
N ALA A 124 19.22 2.03 -1.65
CA ALA A 124 17.91 1.41 -1.68
C ALA A 124 17.23 1.52 -3.05
N LEU A 125 17.34 2.69 -3.69
CA LEU A 125 16.78 2.92 -5.03
C LEU A 125 17.45 2.04 -6.08
N ALA A 126 18.79 1.91 -6.04
CA ALA A 126 19.51 1.02 -6.93
C ALA A 126 19.08 -0.45 -6.75
N ARG A 127 18.93 -0.91 -5.50
CA ARG A 127 18.41 -2.26 -5.22
C ARG A 127 16.99 -2.46 -5.75
N MET A 128 16.11 -1.46 -5.58
CA MET A 128 14.75 -1.51 -6.10
C MET A 128 14.74 -1.62 -7.64
N HIS A 129 15.57 -0.83 -8.34
CA HIS A 129 15.67 -0.89 -9.80
C HIS A 129 16.18 -2.26 -10.30
N LEU A 130 17.22 -2.79 -9.67
CA LEU A 130 17.76 -4.11 -10.03
C LEU A 130 16.74 -5.22 -9.75
N ALA A 131 16.03 -5.15 -8.63
CA ALA A 131 14.99 -6.10 -8.27
C ALA A 131 13.78 -6.02 -9.23
N GLY A 132 13.42 -4.84 -9.73
CA GLY A 132 12.28 -4.68 -10.62
C GLY A 132 12.56 -4.98 -12.11
N GLN A 133 13.80 -5.32 -12.48
CA GLN A 133 14.22 -5.38 -13.89
C GLN A 133 13.48 -6.44 -14.71
N ASP A 134 13.02 -7.53 -14.07
CA ASP A 134 12.29 -8.63 -14.70
C ASP A 134 10.80 -8.67 -14.33
N PHE A 135 10.25 -7.56 -13.82
CA PHE A 135 8.81 -7.44 -13.62
C PHE A 135 8.08 -7.36 -14.97
N ALA A 136 7.18 -8.30 -15.22
CA ALA A 136 6.60 -8.52 -16.55
C ALA A 136 5.52 -7.50 -16.95
N GLN A 137 4.84 -6.88 -15.98
CA GLN A 137 3.78 -5.93 -16.29
C GLN A 137 4.34 -4.56 -16.64
N THR A 138 3.61 -3.81 -17.45
CA THR A 138 3.93 -2.43 -17.83
C THR A 138 2.71 -1.55 -17.61
N ARG A 139 2.95 -0.30 -17.22
CA ARG A 139 1.92 0.74 -17.15
C ARG A 139 2.37 1.96 -17.94
N HIS A 140 1.42 2.63 -18.60
CA HIS A 140 1.67 3.95 -19.17
C HIS A 140 2.07 4.94 -18.06
N ASN A 141 3.11 5.74 -18.31
CA ASN A 141 3.55 6.77 -17.37
C ASN A 141 2.77 8.06 -17.61
N ALA A 142 1.68 8.26 -16.86
CA ALA A 142 0.86 9.47 -16.90
C ALA A 142 1.60 10.75 -16.48
N LEU A 143 2.82 10.65 -15.92
CA LEU A 143 3.68 11.79 -15.56
C LEU A 143 4.83 12.02 -16.57
N SER A 144 4.81 11.33 -17.71
CA SER A 144 5.73 11.57 -18.83
C SER A 144 5.39 12.90 -19.53
N LEU A 145 6.20 13.29 -20.53
CA LEU A 145 6.03 14.52 -21.30
C LEU A 145 4.60 14.70 -21.85
N ASP A 146 3.97 13.61 -22.29
CA ASP A 146 2.60 13.63 -22.83
C ASP A 146 1.54 14.01 -21.77
N GLY A 147 1.82 13.81 -20.49
CA GLY A 147 0.93 14.14 -19.38
C GLY A 147 1.09 15.57 -18.84
N TRP A 148 1.99 16.37 -19.42
CA TRP A 148 2.22 17.76 -18.99
C TRP A 148 1.39 18.78 -19.79
N ALA A 149 0.65 18.31 -20.80
CA ALA A 149 -0.18 19.14 -21.68
C ALA A 149 -1.54 19.51 -21.08
#